data_AF-A0A0H2SIR2-F1
#
_entry.id   AF-A0A0H2SIR2-F1
#
_cell.length_a   1.000
_cell.length_b   1.000
_cell.length_c   1.000
_cell.angle_alpha   90.00
_cell.angle_beta   90.00
_cell.angle_gamma   90.00
#
_symmetry.space_group_name_H-M   'P 1'
#
loop_
_entity.id
_entity.type
_entity.pdbx_description
1 polymer ?
#
loop_
_entity_poly.entity_id
_entity_poly.type
_entity_poly.pdbx_seq_one_letter_code
_entity_poly.pdbx_strand_id
1 'polypeptide(L)'
;MSTLTRDQIRHEVINLRKTVKLLERTVDEEDWTTSTQPDRLPKWLKTQTVLKGVKHCRSVLKTIPPEVYDEGLGAQRAVSGEQFHEDTIQTLNRLELSMKDASLEFKPQPVKPKPRLPLLPIPKSLLKTEEAAAPIEAHASEEEETLDPAGTGETSVDKSPGRKPIFDIIPDTLPTADKSSALLPPSFPSISSPPAVPNSTSTSAFLQSSTALHDELAEQMASMARQLKENTIHFSSSLAKDKGVMQEVEEKLERNAEVLGKERVRLRDHRGKSGNTTWITILSLLVVMVGFFMTFFVIRIS
;
A
#
# COMPACT_ATOMS: atom_id res chain seq x y z
N MET A 1 27.53 15.60 -16.50
CA MET A 1 27.97 14.22 -16.25
C MET A 1 28.42 14.15 -14.80
N SER A 2 27.70 13.44 -13.94
CA SER A 2 28.07 13.34 -12.53
C SER A 2 29.37 12.55 -12.44
N THR A 3 30.46 13.19 -12.05
CA THR A 3 31.75 12.54 -11.87
C THR A 3 31.69 11.71 -10.60
N LEU A 4 31.26 10.46 -10.73
CA LEU A 4 31.24 9.50 -9.63
C LEU A 4 32.69 9.27 -9.18
N THR A 5 32.96 9.38 -7.89
CA THR A 5 34.31 9.12 -7.36
C THR A 5 34.65 7.64 -7.50
N ARG A 6 35.94 7.30 -7.65
CA ARG A 6 36.41 5.91 -7.80
C ARG A 6 35.93 5.00 -6.66
N ASP A 7 35.93 5.51 -5.43
CA ASP A 7 35.43 4.77 -4.28
C ASP A 7 33.91 4.57 -4.33
N GLN A 8 33.17 5.56 -4.82
CA GLN A 8 31.74 5.43 -5.03
C GLN A 8 31.41 4.41 -6.12
N ILE A 9 32.18 4.37 -7.22
CA ILE A 9 32.04 3.33 -8.25
C ILE A 9 32.27 1.94 -7.65
N ARG A 10 33.32 1.77 -6.83
CA ARG A 10 33.57 0.52 -6.10
C ARG A 10 32.39 0.11 -5.23
N HIS A 11 31.85 1.03 -4.45
CA HIS A 11 30.71 0.76 -3.58
C HIS A 11 29.47 0.37 -4.37
N GLU A 12 29.14 1.10 -5.42
CA GLU A 12 27.98 0.81 -6.27
C GLU A 12 28.11 -0.54 -6.97
N VAL A 13 29.29 -0.89 -7.49
CA VAL A 13 29.54 -2.21 -8.12
C VAL A 13 29.40 -3.34 -7.10
N ILE A 14 29.95 -3.17 -5.90
CA ILE A 14 29.82 -4.17 -4.82
C ILE A 14 28.36 -4.31 -4.40
N ASN A 15 27.65 -3.18 -4.27
CA ASN A 15 26.23 -3.16 -3.90
C ASN A 15 25.39 -3.82 -4.99
N LEU A 16 25.62 -3.49 -6.27
CA LEU A 16 24.96 -4.10 -7.42
C LEU A 16 25.13 -5.62 -7.40
N ARG A 17 26.34 -6.12 -7.21
CA ARG A 17 26.58 -7.57 -7.13
C ARG A 17 25.79 -8.21 -5.99
N LYS A 18 25.77 -7.55 -4.82
CA LYS A 18 25.05 -8.05 -3.65
C LYS A 18 23.54 -8.05 -3.87
N THR A 19 22.99 -6.96 -4.40
CA THR A 19 21.56 -6.85 -4.67
C THR A 19 21.15 -7.88 -5.70
N VAL A 20 21.87 -8.00 -6.81
CA VAL A 20 21.56 -9.02 -7.84
C VAL A 20 21.53 -10.43 -7.26
N LYS A 21 22.55 -10.81 -6.47
CA LYS A 21 22.55 -12.12 -5.79
C LYS A 21 21.40 -12.31 -4.80
N LEU A 22 21.02 -11.26 -4.08
CA LEU A 22 19.88 -11.31 -3.16
C LEU A 22 18.57 -11.46 -3.93
N LEU A 23 18.42 -10.76 -5.06
CA LEU A 23 17.26 -10.90 -5.93
C LEU A 23 17.16 -12.31 -6.49
N GLU A 24 18.26 -12.86 -7.03
CA GLU A 24 18.30 -14.25 -7.52
C GLU A 24 17.91 -15.23 -6.42
N ARG A 25 18.53 -15.11 -5.24
CA ARG A 25 18.20 -15.95 -4.09
C ARG A 25 16.72 -15.84 -3.69
N THR A 26 16.15 -14.64 -3.69
CA THR A 26 14.73 -14.45 -3.35
C THR A 26 13.81 -15.10 -4.39
N VAL A 27 14.22 -15.12 -5.66
CA VAL A 27 13.48 -15.79 -6.72
C VAL A 27 13.65 -17.31 -6.65
N ASP A 28 14.82 -17.80 -6.29
CA ASP A 28 15.12 -19.24 -6.21
C ASP A 28 14.54 -19.90 -4.93
N GLU A 29 14.47 -19.17 -3.81
CA GLU A 29 13.98 -19.70 -2.53
C GLU A 29 12.43 -19.77 -2.44
N GLU A 30 11.73 -18.99 -3.25
CA GLU A 30 10.26 -18.89 -3.19
C GLU A 30 9.61 -19.74 -4.29
N ASP A 31 8.67 -20.62 -3.90
CA ASP A 31 7.85 -21.34 -4.86
C ASP A 31 6.79 -20.42 -5.48
N TRP A 32 7.08 -19.89 -6.67
CA TRP A 32 6.19 -19.00 -7.43
C TRP A 32 5.05 -19.74 -8.14
N THR A 33 4.96 -21.06 -8.08
CA THR A 33 3.93 -21.85 -8.80
C THR A 33 2.80 -22.36 -7.88
N THR A 34 3.04 -22.46 -6.59
CA THR A 34 2.09 -23.01 -5.61
C THR A 34 1.57 -21.88 -4.71
N SER A 35 0.49 -21.20 -5.09
CA SER A 35 -0.14 -20.18 -4.21
C SER A 35 -1.53 -20.60 -3.76
N THR A 36 -1.72 -20.72 -2.46
CA THR A 36 -3.05 -20.75 -1.84
C THR A 36 -3.59 -19.31 -1.76
N GLN A 37 -4.92 -19.14 -1.73
CA GLN A 37 -5.59 -17.83 -1.62
C GLN A 37 -5.02 -16.87 -0.54
N PRO A 38 -4.74 -17.30 0.71
CA PRO A 38 -4.22 -16.39 1.74
C PRO A 38 -2.79 -15.89 1.44
N ASP A 39 -2.02 -16.64 0.65
CA ASP A 39 -0.62 -16.33 0.35
C ASP A 39 -0.45 -15.47 -0.92
N ARG A 40 -1.54 -15.22 -1.65
CA ARG A 40 -1.49 -14.50 -2.93
C ARG A 40 -1.03 -13.05 -2.76
N LEU A 41 -1.54 -12.35 -1.74
CA LEU A 41 -1.19 -10.95 -1.47
C LEU A 41 0.28 -10.77 -1.03
N PRO A 42 0.81 -11.56 -0.06
CA PRO A 42 2.23 -11.46 0.28
C PRO A 42 3.13 -11.87 -0.89
N LYS A 43 2.77 -12.88 -1.70
CA LYS A 43 3.52 -13.22 -2.92
C LYS A 43 3.52 -12.09 -3.95
N TRP A 44 2.37 -11.46 -4.20
CA TRP A 44 2.31 -10.27 -5.06
C TRP A 44 3.20 -9.14 -4.55
N LEU A 45 3.18 -8.85 -3.24
CA LEU A 45 4.05 -7.82 -2.67
C LEU A 45 5.55 -8.15 -2.80
N LYS A 46 5.92 -9.43 -2.65
CA LYS A 46 7.28 -9.91 -2.91
C LYS A 46 7.67 -9.69 -4.37
N THR A 47 6.82 -10.05 -5.35
CA THR A 47 7.10 -9.79 -6.78
C THR A 47 7.33 -8.30 -7.06
N GLN A 48 6.54 -7.41 -6.44
CA GLN A 48 6.74 -5.97 -6.57
C GLN A 48 8.06 -5.49 -5.97
N THR A 49 8.49 -6.09 -4.86
CA THR A 49 9.76 -5.78 -4.21
C THR A 49 10.93 -6.18 -5.10
N VAL A 50 10.90 -7.39 -5.66
CA VAL A 50 11.91 -7.85 -6.62
C VAL A 50 11.94 -6.97 -7.86
N LEU A 51 10.77 -6.61 -8.42
CA LEU A 51 10.68 -5.74 -9.60
C LEU A 51 11.25 -4.33 -9.35
N LYS A 52 11.03 -3.77 -8.16
CA LYS A 52 11.66 -2.50 -7.75
C LYS A 52 13.17 -2.64 -7.63
N GLY A 53 13.65 -3.76 -7.07
CA GLY A 53 15.09 -4.07 -7.00
C GLY A 53 15.72 -4.16 -8.39
N VAL A 54 15.08 -4.83 -9.35
CA VAL A 54 15.56 -4.92 -10.74
C VAL A 54 15.66 -3.52 -11.37
N LYS A 55 14.65 -2.66 -11.17
CA LYS A 55 14.67 -1.28 -11.67
C LYS A 55 15.82 -0.45 -11.08
N HIS A 56 16.07 -0.61 -9.78
CA HIS A 56 17.21 0.05 -9.13
C HIS A 56 18.54 -0.43 -9.72
N CYS A 57 18.74 -1.74 -9.86
CA CYS A 57 19.95 -2.29 -10.48
C CYS A 57 20.13 -1.79 -11.92
N ARG A 58 19.05 -1.68 -12.73
CA ARG A 58 19.11 -1.04 -14.06
C ARG A 58 19.53 0.43 -14.01
N SER A 59 19.08 1.17 -13.00
CA SER A 59 19.47 2.58 -12.82
C SER A 59 20.95 2.70 -12.48
N VAL A 60 21.48 1.80 -11.65
CA VAL A 60 22.90 1.75 -11.31
C VAL A 60 23.74 1.38 -12.55
N LEU A 61 23.31 0.37 -13.32
CA LEU A 61 23.96 -0.05 -14.55
C LEU A 61 24.06 1.08 -15.60
N LYS A 62 23.03 1.94 -15.70
CA LYS A 62 23.05 3.11 -16.60
C LYS A 62 23.97 4.23 -16.13
N THR A 63 24.23 4.28 -14.82
CA THR A 63 25.04 5.34 -14.20
C THR A 63 26.53 5.03 -14.29
N ILE A 64 26.89 3.74 -14.31
CA ILE A 64 28.27 3.27 -14.31
C ILE A 64 28.61 2.74 -15.71
N PRO A 65 29.57 3.36 -16.43
CA PRO A 65 30.01 2.89 -17.73
C PRO A 65 30.75 1.54 -17.63
N PRO A 66 30.62 0.66 -18.64
CA PRO A 66 31.18 -0.70 -18.66
C PRO A 66 32.71 -0.74 -18.43
N GLU A 67 33.41 0.30 -18.89
CA GLU A 67 34.87 0.43 -18.80
C GLU A 67 35.39 0.57 -17.35
N VAL A 68 34.55 1.02 -16.41
CA VAL A 68 34.98 1.34 -15.03
C VAL A 68 34.57 0.26 -14.03
N TYR A 69 33.91 -0.81 -14.49
CA TYR A 69 33.60 -1.96 -13.63
C TYR A 69 34.87 -2.67 -13.18
N ASP A 70 35.91 -2.76 -14.00
CA ASP A 70 37.18 -3.38 -13.62
C ASP A 70 37.81 -2.71 -12.38
N GLU A 71 37.66 -1.39 -12.26
CA GLU A 71 38.15 -0.65 -11.09
C GLU A 71 37.35 -0.95 -9.81
N GLY A 72 36.06 -1.28 -9.99
CA GLY A 72 35.10 -1.64 -8.96
C GLY A 72 35.22 -3.08 -8.46
N LEU A 73 35.48 -4.02 -9.37
CA LEU A 73 35.59 -5.45 -9.09
C LEU A 73 36.95 -5.82 -8.46
N GLY A 74 37.99 -5.02 -8.70
CA GLY A 74 39.33 -5.22 -8.16
C GLY A 74 40.14 -6.29 -8.91
N ALA A 75 41.48 -6.25 -8.78
CA ALA A 75 42.44 -7.06 -9.53
C ALA A 75 42.41 -8.59 -9.25
N GLN A 76 41.48 -9.06 -8.42
CA GLN A 76 41.42 -10.46 -7.96
C GLN A 76 40.43 -11.34 -8.74
N ARG A 77 39.89 -10.88 -9.87
CA ARG A 77 38.83 -11.62 -10.56
C ARG A 77 39.21 -12.12 -11.94
N ALA A 78 38.79 -13.35 -12.23
CA ALA A 78 38.97 -14.03 -13.51
C ALA A 78 38.00 -13.58 -14.62
N VAL A 79 37.07 -12.67 -14.32
CA VAL A 79 35.98 -12.25 -15.21
C VAL A 79 36.13 -10.76 -15.47
N SER A 80 36.16 -10.39 -16.75
CA SER A 80 36.24 -8.99 -17.20
C SER A 80 35.00 -8.19 -16.76
N GLY A 81 35.16 -6.91 -16.47
CA GLY A 81 34.08 -5.98 -16.11
C GLY A 81 32.98 -5.93 -17.16
N GLU A 82 33.32 -6.06 -18.44
CA GLU A 82 32.35 -6.17 -19.54
C GLU A 82 31.53 -7.47 -19.44
N GLN A 83 32.19 -8.60 -19.18
CA GLN A 83 31.50 -9.88 -19.00
C GLN A 83 30.57 -9.84 -17.77
N PHE A 84 31.01 -9.20 -16.69
CA PHE A 84 30.17 -9.00 -15.51
C PHE A 84 28.96 -8.11 -15.83
N HIS A 85 29.14 -7.06 -16.64
CA HIS A 85 28.06 -6.17 -17.04
C HIS A 85 27.00 -6.92 -17.86
N GLU A 86 27.42 -7.67 -18.88
CA GLU A 86 26.53 -8.48 -19.73
C GLU A 86 25.81 -9.57 -18.94
N ASP A 87 26.52 -10.32 -18.10
CA ASP A 87 25.93 -11.33 -17.22
C ASP A 87 24.90 -10.71 -16.26
N THR A 88 25.21 -9.53 -15.71
CA THR A 88 24.28 -8.78 -14.86
C THR A 88 23.04 -8.35 -15.66
N ILE A 89 23.18 -7.86 -16.88
CA ILE A 89 22.04 -7.50 -17.74
C ILE A 89 21.18 -8.73 -18.03
N GLN A 90 21.79 -9.86 -18.38
CA GLN A 90 21.09 -11.09 -18.71
C GLN A 90 20.31 -11.63 -17.52
N THR A 91 20.93 -11.66 -16.33
CA THR A 91 20.27 -12.08 -15.09
C THR A 91 19.11 -11.16 -14.73
N LEU A 92 19.28 -9.83 -14.84
CA LEU A 92 18.18 -8.87 -14.62
C LEU A 92 17.02 -9.08 -15.59
N ASN A 93 17.29 -9.31 -16.88
CA ASN A 93 16.25 -9.55 -17.88
C ASN A 93 15.46 -10.83 -17.56
N ARG A 94 16.14 -11.90 -17.16
CA ARG A 94 15.52 -13.16 -16.73
C ARG A 94 14.61 -12.96 -15.52
N LEU A 95 15.11 -12.28 -14.49
CA LEU A 95 14.36 -11.97 -13.28
C LEU A 95 13.15 -11.08 -13.58
N GLU A 96 13.31 -10.08 -14.45
CA GLU A 96 12.22 -9.18 -14.81
C GLU A 96 11.08 -9.91 -15.54
N LEU A 97 11.42 -10.80 -16.46
CA LEU A 97 10.43 -11.60 -17.19
C LEU A 97 9.65 -12.50 -16.24
N SER A 98 10.37 -13.30 -15.44
CA SER A 98 9.77 -14.22 -14.45
C SER A 98 8.88 -13.50 -13.44
N MET A 99 9.31 -12.33 -12.93
CA MET A 99 8.54 -11.59 -11.94
C MET A 99 7.36 -10.81 -12.54
N LYS A 100 7.42 -10.40 -13.82
CA LYS A 100 6.26 -9.81 -14.50
C LYS A 100 5.15 -10.83 -14.67
N ASP A 101 5.50 -12.04 -15.07
CA ASP A 101 4.53 -13.13 -15.24
C ASP A 101 3.90 -13.50 -13.89
N ALA A 102 4.72 -13.72 -12.85
CA ALA A 102 4.24 -13.98 -11.49
C ALA A 102 3.40 -12.81 -10.93
N SER A 103 3.79 -11.55 -11.18
CA SER A 103 3.03 -10.38 -10.74
C SER A 103 1.63 -10.32 -11.38
N LEU A 104 1.51 -10.72 -12.65
CA LEU A 104 0.21 -10.75 -13.33
C LEU A 104 -0.68 -11.84 -12.75
N GLU A 105 -0.11 -13.01 -12.45
CA GLU A 105 -0.81 -14.14 -11.85
C GLU A 105 -1.31 -13.82 -10.44
N PHE A 106 -0.47 -13.18 -9.61
CA PHE A 106 -0.81 -12.88 -8.21
C PHE A 106 -1.56 -11.55 -8.01
N LYS A 107 -1.84 -10.78 -9.06
CA LYS A 107 -2.55 -9.49 -8.95
C LYS A 107 -3.88 -9.68 -8.21
N PRO A 108 -4.09 -9.02 -7.05
CA PRO A 108 -5.34 -9.17 -6.31
C PRO A 108 -6.50 -8.66 -7.16
N GLN A 109 -7.55 -9.47 -7.28
CA GLN A 109 -8.78 -9.01 -7.92
C GLN A 109 -9.48 -8.01 -6.99
N PRO A 110 -9.99 -6.88 -7.51
CA PRO A 110 -10.76 -5.94 -6.72
C PRO A 110 -12.03 -6.64 -6.22
N VAL A 111 -12.09 -6.93 -4.93
CA VAL A 111 -13.30 -7.46 -4.30
C VAL A 111 -14.33 -6.33 -4.30
N LYS A 112 -15.37 -6.46 -5.14
CA LYS A 112 -16.51 -5.55 -5.10
C LYS A 112 -17.19 -5.72 -3.73
N PRO A 113 -17.34 -4.66 -2.93
CA PRO A 113 -18.04 -4.78 -1.66
C PRO A 113 -19.48 -5.25 -1.92
N LYS A 114 -19.97 -6.20 -1.12
CA LYS A 114 -21.35 -6.68 -1.19
C LYS A 114 -22.31 -5.49 -1.05
N PRO A 115 -23.30 -5.31 -1.93
CA PRO A 115 -24.22 -4.18 -1.86
C PRO A 115 -25.00 -4.21 -0.55
N ARG A 116 -24.86 -3.17 0.29
CA ARG A 116 -25.60 -2.99 1.56
C ARG A 116 -27.01 -2.42 1.37
N LEU A 117 -27.49 -2.36 0.14
CA LEU A 117 -28.80 -1.81 -0.21
C LEU A 117 -30.00 -2.60 0.37
N PRO A 118 -29.95 -3.93 0.58
CA PRO A 118 -31.09 -4.66 1.16
C PRO A 118 -31.25 -4.52 2.69
N LEU A 119 -30.34 -3.84 3.38
CA LEU A 119 -30.27 -3.77 4.86
C LEU A 119 -30.55 -2.37 5.42
N LEU A 120 -30.94 -1.41 4.58
CA LEU A 120 -31.42 -0.12 5.07
C LEU A 120 -32.89 -0.27 5.49
N PRO A 121 -33.24 0.00 6.77
CA PRO A 121 -34.63 0.03 7.18
C PRO A 121 -35.36 1.11 6.37
N ILE A 122 -36.41 0.69 5.67
CA ILE A 122 -37.28 1.59 4.90
C ILE A 122 -37.82 2.65 5.88
N PRO A 123 -37.59 3.96 5.65
CA PRO A 123 -38.11 5.00 6.54
C PRO A 123 -39.64 4.95 6.55
N LYS A 124 -40.23 4.92 7.76
CA LYS A 124 -41.67 4.80 8.05
C LYS A 124 -42.54 5.99 7.59
N SER A 125 -42.03 6.88 6.74
CA SER A 125 -42.71 8.11 6.33
C SER A 125 -43.81 7.93 5.28
N LEU A 126 -44.09 6.71 4.83
CA LEU A 126 -45.15 6.43 3.85
C LEU A 126 -46.37 5.69 4.42
N LEU A 127 -46.66 5.84 5.73
CA LEU A 127 -47.89 5.29 6.34
C LEU A 127 -48.69 6.36 7.10
N LYS A 128 -48.76 7.57 6.54
CA LYS A 128 -49.68 8.61 7.02
C LYS A 128 -50.23 9.39 5.82
N THR A 129 -51.14 8.80 5.08
CA THR A 129 -52.28 9.42 4.37
C THR A 129 -52.91 8.34 3.51
N GLU A 130 -53.92 7.63 4.05
CA GLU A 130 -55.16 7.29 3.34
C GLU A 130 -56.14 6.70 4.37
N GLU A 131 -56.88 7.59 5.02
CA GLU A 131 -58.09 7.25 5.76
C GLU A 131 -59.28 7.60 4.86
N ALA A 132 -60.05 6.58 4.46
CA ALA A 132 -61.52 6.59 4.28
C ALA A 132 -61.99 5.70 3.12
N ALA A 133 -62.38 4.46 3.42
CA ALA A 133 -63.65 3.84 3.01
C ALA A 133 -63.73 2.40 3.54
N ALA A 134 -64.67 2.14 4.45
CA ALA A 134 -65.02 0.81 4.98
C ALA A 134 -65.97 0.06 3.99
N PRO A 135 -66.60 -1.11 4.29
CA PRO A 135 -66.47 -2.02 5.46
C PRO A 135 -66.54 -3.55 5.12
N ILE A 136 -66.48 -4.39 6.18
CA ILE A 136 -67.14 -5.70 6.40
C ILE A 136 -66.29 -7.01 6.37
N GLU A 137 -66.44 -7.76 7.49
CA GLU A 137 -66.37 -9.22 7.74
C GLU A 137 -65.06 -9.97 8.08
N ALA A 138 -64.95 -10.26 9.39
CA ALA A 138 -64.89 -11.57 10.06
C ALA A 138 -63.71 -12.54 9.80
N HIS A 139 -63.05 -12.89 10.91
CA HIS A 139 -62.60 -14.23 11.40
C HIS A 139 -61.43 -13.99 12.40
N ALA A 140 -61.60 -14.10 13.73
CA ALA A 140 -61.69 -15.33 14.55
C ALA A 140 -60.48 -16.28 14.27
N SER A 141 -59.61 -16.70 15.17
CA SER A 141 -59.52 -16.71 16.64
C SER A 141 -58.09 -17.10 17.06
N GLU A 142 -57.68 -16.70 18.28
CA GLU A 142 -56.95 -17.46 19.34
C GLU A 142 -55.57 -18.10 18.98
N GLU A 143 -54.51 -18.13 19.81
CA GLU A 143 -54.29 -18.31 21.27
C GLU A 143 -52.96 -17.59 21.65
N GLU A 144 -52.88 -16.77 22.72
CA GLU A 144 -52.40 -17.10 24.09
C GLU A 144 -50.95 -17.65 24.16
N GLU A 145 -50.03 -17.30 25.07
CA GLU A 145 -50.09 -16.60 26.35
C GLU A 145 -48.63 -16.30 26.83
N THR A 146 -48.43 -15.15 27.50
CA THR A 146 -47.62 -14.90 28.73
C THR A 146 -46.15 -15.40 28.88
N LEU A 147 -45.21 -14.79 29.63
CA LEU A 147 -45.07 -13.59 30.46
C LEU A 147 -43.57 -13.38 30.74
N ASP A 148 -43.13 -12.12 30.75
CA ASP A 148 -41.90 -11.56 31.36
C ASP A 148 -41.78 -11.89 32.88
N PRO A 149 -40.61 -11.76 33.58
CA PRO A 149 -39.92 -10.48 33.75
C PRO A 149 -38.39 -10.44 34.03
N ALA A 150 -37.93 -9.18 34.07
CA ALA A 150 -36.59 -8.65 34.29
C ALA A 150 -35.85 -9.05 35.58
N GLY A 151 -34.52 -8.87 35.58
CA GLY A 151 -33.73 -8.83 36.83
C GLY A 151 -32.20 -8.76 36.63
N THR A 152 -31.62 -7.68 37.15
CA THR A 152 -30.22 -7.21 37.12
C THR A 152 -29.30 -7.87 38.17
N GLY A 153 -27.98 -7.90 37.95
CA GLY A 153 -26.92 -8.05 38.99
C GLY A 153 -25.93 -9.21 38.72
N GLU A 154 -24.68 -9.00 38.30
CA GLU A 154 -23.47 -8.61 39.06
C GLU A 154 -22.52 -9.79 39.44
N THR A 155 -21.27 -9.69 38.91
CA THR A 155 -19.97 -10.05 39.51
C THR A 155 -19.42 -11.51 39.50
N SER A 156 -18.21 -11.66 38.92
CA SER A 156 -16.98 -12.32 39.46
C SER A 156 -16.12 -12.90 38.29
N VAL A 157 -15.02 -12.29 37.82
CA VAL A 157 -13.62 -12.26 38.31
C VAL A 157 -12.91 -13.62 38.37
N ASP A 158 -12.03 -13.89 37.38
CA ASP A 158 -10.58 -14.16 37.49
C ASP A 158 -10.06 -15.26 36.54
N LYS A 159 -9.15 -14.92 35.61
CA LYS A 159 -7.78 -15.49 35.56
C LYS A 159 -6.90 -14.82 34.47
N SER A 160 -5.73 -14.32 34.92
CA SER A 160 -4.56 -13.78 34.20
C SER A 160 -4.09 -14.57 32.95
N PRO A 161 -3.37 -13.97 31.96
CA PRO A 161 -1.90 -13.86 32.07
C PRO A 161 -1.20 -12.67 31.33
N GLY A 162 0.05 -12.38 31.72
CA GLY A 162 1.20 -12.42 30.80
C GLY A 162 1.47 -11.23 29.86
N ARG A 163 2.36 -10.34 30.30
CA ARG A 163 2.89 -9.11 29.67
C ARG A 163 4.07 -9.36 28.72
N LYS A 164 4.03 -8.91 27.44
CA LYS A 164 5.08 -8.26 26.57
C LYS A 164 4.46 -7.71 25.25
N PRO A 165 5.16 -6.87 24.47
CA PRO A 165 5.19 -5.41 24.49
C PRO A 165 4.18 -4.72 23.53
N ILE A 166 3.86 -3.47 23.88
CA ILE A 166 2.88 -2.56 23.29
C ILE A 166 3.27 -2.10 21.88
N PHE A 167 2.43 -2.43 20.89
CA PHE A 167 2.24 -1.68 19.64
C PHE A 167 0.77 -1.79 19.22
N ASP A 168 -0.12 -1.36 20.13
CA ASP A 168 -1.53 -1.16 19.83
C ASP A 168 -1.84 0.33 19.96
N ILE A 169 -1.78 1.04 18.83
CA ILE A 169 -2.61 2.22 18.59
C ILE A 169 -3.17 2.05 17.18
N ILE A 170 -4.22 1.23 17.08
CA ILE A 170 -5.19 1.30 15.99
C ILE A 170 -6.35 2.12 16.55
N PRO A 171 -6.60 3.35 16.08
CA PRO A 171 -7.90 3.96 16.23
C PRO A 171 -8.81 3.38 15.14
N ASP A 172 -9.62 2.42 15.54
CA ASP A 172 -10.91 2.13 14.91
C ASP A 172 -11.77 3.40 15.03
N THR A 173 -11.76 4.25 14.00
CA THR A 173 -12.87 5.14 13.64
C THR A 173 -12.54 5.80 12.30
N LEU A 174 -13.09 5.29 11.19
CA LEU A 174 -13.15 6.03 9.94
C LEU A 174 -14.59 6.02 9.41
N PRO A 175 -15.30 7.16 9.42
CA PRO A 175 -16.45 7.34 8.57
C PRO A 175 -15.97 7.54 7.13
N THR A 176 -16.45 6.62 6.30
CA THR A 176 -16.50 6.62 4.84
C THR A 176 -16.69 8.02 4.22
N ALA A 177 -15.75 8.42 3.38
CA ALA A 177 -15.91 9.51 2.42
C ALA A 177 -15.45 9.02 1.03
N ASP A 178 -16.38 8.37 0.32
CA ASP A 178 -16.28 8.14 -1.12
C ASP A 178 -17.35 8.97 -1.81
N LYS A 179 -16.97 10.09 -2.43
CA LYS A 179 -17.68 10.70 -3.58
C LYS A 179 -16.68 11.46 -4.45
N SER A 180 -16.04 10.74 -5.38
CA SER A 180 -15.35 11.36 -6.51
C SER A 180 -15.50 10.48 -7.75
N SER A 181 -16.65 10.63 -8.40
CA SER A 181 -16.81 10.52 -9.86
C SER A 181 -18.15 11.10 -10.26
N ALA A 182 -18.16 12.38 -10.61
CA ALA A 182 -19.15 12.97 -11.51
C ALA A 182 -18.51 14.20 -12.19
N LEU A 183 -17.36 14.00 -12.84
CA LEU A 183 -16.80 14.94 -13.82
C LEU A 183 -17.25 14.50 -15.22
N LEU A 184 -18.55 14.57 -15.50
CA LEU A 184 -19.06 14.52 -16.87
C LEU A 184 -19.96 15.74 -17.11
N PRO A 185 -19.71 16.53 -18.17
CA PRO A 185 -20.57 17.65 -18.53
C PRO A 185 -21.92 17.14 -19.06
N PRO A 186 -23.04 17.87 -18.82
CA PRO A 186 -24.31 17.51 -19.42
C PRO A 186 -24.24 17.67 -20.94
N SER A 187 -24.51 16.58 -21.66
CA SER A 187 -24.70 16.59 -23.11
C SER A 187 -25.93 17.42 -23.44
N PHE A 188 -25.76 18.48 -24.23
CA PHE A 188 -26.85 19.30 -24.77
C PHE A 188 -27.72 18.47 -25.73
N PRO A 189 -29.07 18.56 -25.68
CA PRO A 189 -29.90 18.00 -26.74
C PRO A 189 -29.81 18.86 -28.01
N SER A 190 -29.43 18.22 -29.13
CA SER A 190 -29.48 18.80 -30.47
C SER A 190 -30.87 19.31 -30.81
N ILE A 191 -30.99 20.61 -31.08
CA ILE A 191 -32.16 21.22 -31.73
C ILE A 191 -31.93 21.16 -33.23
N SER A 192 -32.74 20.39 -33.96
CA SER A 192 -32.90 20.54 -35.41
C SER A 192 -34.27 20.06 -35.86
N SER A 193 -34.95 20.95 -36.60
CA SER A 193 -36.12 20.77 -37.48
C SER A 193 -37.53 21.00 -36.90
N PRO A 194 -38.40 21.77 -37.60
CA PRO A 194 -39.62 22.37 -37.06
C PRO A 194 -40.89 21.51 -37.27
N PRO A 195 -41.95 21.70 -36.47
CA PRO A 195 -43.29 21.27 -36.85
C PRO A 195 -44.10 22.46 -37.40
N ALA A 196 -44.87 22.18 -38.45
CA ALA A 196 -45.86 23.07 -39.01
C ALA A 196 -46.95 23.45 -37.98
N VAL A 197 -47.46 24.68 -38.11
CA VAL A 197 -48.64 25.26 -37.43
C VAL A 197 -49.84 24.30 -37.38
N PRO A 198 -50.60 24.26 -36.27
CA PRO A 198 -51.73 25.21 -36.13
C PRO A 198 -52.13 25.65 -34.69
N ASN A 199 -52.84 26.78 -34.65
CA ASN A 199 -53.71 27.31 -33.57
C ASN A 199 -53.09 28.13 -32.41
N SER A 200 -53.44 29.42 -32.42
CA SER A 200 -52.95 30.53 -31.58
C SER A 200 -53.56 30.64 -30.17
N THR A 201 -53.86 29.53 -29.51
CA THR A 201 -54.32 29.53 -28.09
C THR A 201 -53.46 28.60 -27.20
N SER A 202 -52.68 27.69 -27.79
CA SER A 202 -51.80 26.75 -27.06
C SER A 202 -50.36 27.25 -26.86
N THR A 203 -49.96 28.33 -27.55
CA THR A 203 -48.60 28.87 -27.48
C THR A 203 -48.31 29.60 -26.17
N SER A 204 -49.31 30.25 -25.54
CA SER A 204 -49.13 30.87 -24.23
C SER A 204 -48.94 29.83 -23.12
N ALA A 205 -49.68 28.73 -23.17
CA ALA A 205 -49.58 27.63 -22.21
C ALA A 205 -48.24 26.88 -22.31
N PHE A 206 -47.73 26.67 -23.53
CA PHE A 206 -46.42 26.04 -23.75
C PHE A 206 -45.24 26.94 -23.35
N LEU A 207 -45.36 28.26 -23.54
CA LEU A 207 -44.36 29.22 -23.07
C LEU A 207 -44.38 29.33 -21.53
N GLN A 208 -45.55 29.24 -20.90
CA GLN A 208 -45.69 29.17 -19.45
C GLN A 208 -45.12 27.86 -18.88
N SER A 209 -45.36 26.71 -19.53
CA SER A 209 -44.78 25.43 -19.10
C SER A 209 -43.27 25.38 -19.26
N SER A 210 -42.73 26.00 -20.32
CA SER A 210 -41.28 26.10 -20.52
C SER A 210 -40.62 27.00 -19.48
N THR A 211 -41.27 28.10 -19.10
CA THR A 211 -40.79 28.99 -18.02
C THR A 211 -40.81 28.27 -16.67
N ALA A 212 -41.86 27.52 -16.37
CA ALA A 212 -41.95 26.71 -15.15
C ALA A 212 -40.87 25.62 -15.07
N LEU A 213 -40.51 24.98 -16.19
CA LEU A 213 -39.39 24.02 -16.23
C LEU A 213 -38.03 24.69 -16.02
N HIS A 214 -37.84 25.92 -16.52
CA HIS A 214 -36.62 26.67 -16.26
C HIS A 214 -36.49 27.10 -14.79
N ASP A 215 -37.60 27.47 -14.15
CA ASP A 215 -37.63 27.77 -12.72
C ASP A 215 -37.34 26.52 -11.87
N GLU A 216 -37.90 25.35 -12.23
CA GLU A 216 -37.61 24.08 -11.55
C GLU A 216 -36.14 23.67 -11.69
N LEU A 217 -35.56 23.82 -12.88
CA LEU A 217 -34.13 23.55 -13.10
C LEU A 217 -33.24 24.54 -12.34
N ALA A 218 -33.63 25.81 -12.27
CA ALA A 218 -32.92 26.82 -11.50
C ALA A 218 -32.95 26.49 -10.00
N GLU A 219 -34.09 26.04 -9.48
CA GLU A 219 -34.24 25.61 -8.09
C GLU A 219 -33.43 24.34 -7.79
N GLN A 220 -33.42 23.37 -8.71
CA GLN A 220 -32.56 22.19 -8.60
C GLN A 220 -31.07 22.55 -8.62
N MET A 221 -30.62 23.43 -9.53
CA MET A 221 -29.23 23.93 -9.53
C MET A 221 -28.89 24.68 -8.26
N ALA A 222 -29.79 25.51 -7.73
CA ALA A 222 -29.58 26.22 -6.47
C ALA A 222 -29.44 25.24 -5.29
N SER A 223 -30.26 24.18 -5.25
CA SER A 223 -30.15 23.13 -4.23
C SER A 223 -28.84 22.33 -4.34
N MET A 224 -28.42 21.98 -5.57
CA MET A 224 -27.16 21.27 -5.81
C MET A 224 -25.94 22.13 -5.49
N ALA A 225 -25.98 23.44 -5.80
CA ALA A 225 -24.92 24.37 -5.45
C ALA A 225 -24.77 24.52 -3.92
N ARG A 226 -25.88 24.53 -3.17
CA ARG A 226 -25.86 24.51 -1.70
C ARG A 226 -25.22 23.24 -1.17
N GLN A 227 -25.59 22.07 -1.71
CA GLN A 227 -24.96 20.80 -1.31
C GLN A 227 -23.47 20.75 -1.66
N LEU A 228 -23.07 21.25 -2.84
CA LEU A 228 -21.66 21.34 -3.22
C LEU A 228 -20.88 22.25 -2.25
N LYS A 229 -21.48 23.37 -1.84
CA LYS A 229 -20.90 24.28 -0.86
C LYS A 229 -20.73 23.62 0.51
N GLU A 230 -21.74 22.92 1.01
CA GLU A 230 -21.65 22.19 2.28
C GLU A 230 -20.62 21.07 2.23
N ASN A 231 -20.58 20.32 1.13
CA ASN A 231 -19.54 19.30 0.89
C ASN A 231 -18.14 19.93 0.87
N THR A 232 -17.96 21.09 0.23
CA THR A 232 -16.67 21.80 0.18
C THR A 232 -16.22 22.26 1.57
N ILE A 233 -17.13 22.81 2.37
CA ILE A 233 -16.85 23.21 3.76
C ILE A 233 -16.44 21.98 4.57
N HIS A 234 -17.18 20.87 4.45
CA HIS A 234 -16.85 19.62 5.12
C HIS A 234 -15.46 19.09 4.69
N PHE A 235 -15.16 19.08 3.39
CA PHE A 235 -13.84 18.68 2.88
C PHE A 235 -12.70 19.57 3.39
N SER A 236 -12.90 20.89 3.48
CA SER A 236 -11.89 21.81 4.03
C SER A 236 -11.59 21.52 5.51
N SER A 237 -12.63 21.18 6.29
CA SER A 237 -12.47 20.81 7.70
C SER A 237 -11.77 19.46 7.87
N SER A 238 -12.04 18.50 6.99
CA SER A 238 -11.36 17.20 6.98
C SER A 238 -9.90 17.34 6.56
N LEU A 239 -9.58 18.20 5.59
CA LEU A 239 -8.19 18.51 5.22
C LEU A 239 -7.43 19.18 6.37
N ALA A 240 -8.06 20.07 7.14
CA ALA A 240 -7.43 20.67 8.31
C ALA A 240 -7.10 19.63 9.40
N LYS A 241 -8.00 18.65 9.63
CA LYS A 241 -7.75 17.52 10.54
C LYS A 241 -6.64 16.61 10.01
N ASP A 242 -6.68 16.28 8.73
CA ASP A 242 -5.67 15.44 8.07
C ASP A 242 -4.27 16.06 8.14
N LYS A 243 -4.16 17.39 7.97
CA LYS A 243 -2.90 18.12 8.19
C LYS A 243 -2.38 17.98 9.62
N GLY A 244 -3.26 18.00 10.62
CA GLY A 244 -2.88 17.78 12.03
C GLY A 244 -2.35 16.37 12.27
N VAL A 245 -3.01 15.35 11.70
CA VAL A 245 -2.56 13.96 11.77
C VAL A 245 -1.21 13.78 11.04
N MET A 246 -1.02 14.43 9.89
CA MET A 246 0.24 14.38 9.14
C MET A 246 1.40 14.97 9.96
N GLN A 247 1.17 16.08 10.67
CA GLN A 247 2.18 16.68 11.55
C GLN A 247 2.53 15.76 12.72
N GLU A 248 1.54 15.07 13.31
CA GLU A 248 1.78 14.09 14.35
C GLU A 248 2.56 12.86 13.84
N VAL A 249 2.28 12.43 12.60
CA VAL A 249 3.02 11.35 11.93
C VAL A 249 4.45 11.78 11.63
N GLU A 250 4.67 13.02 11.20
CA GLU A 250 6.01 13.58 10.97
C GLU A 250 6.83 13.59 12.27
N GLU A 251 6.25 14.05 13.37
CA GLU A 251 6.90 14.07 14.69
C GLU A 251 7.21 12.66 15.20
N LYS A 252 6.30 11.70 14.98
CA LYS A 252 6.52 10.28 15.31
C LYS A 252 7.59 9.64 14.42
N LEU A 253 7.66 10.03 13.15
CA LEU A 253 8.66 9.56 12.20
C LEU A 253 10.05 10.09 12.56
N GLU A 254 10.17 11.37 12.92
CA GLU A 254 11.42 11.98 13.36
C GLU A 254 11.96 11.27 14.62
N ARG A 255 11.10 11.05 15.62
CA ARG A 255 11.47 10.29 16.83
C ARG A 255 11.91 8.86 16.51
N ASN A 256 11.21 8.17 15.60
CA ASN A 256 11.58 6.82 15.20
C ASN A 256 12.92 6.79 14.45
N ALA A 257 13.16 7.77 13.58
CA ALA A 257 14.42 7.93 12.87
C ALA A 257 15.59 8.19 13.82
N GLU A 258 15.40 9.00 14.86
CA GLU A 258 16.41 9.23 15.91
C GLU A 258 16.74 7.93 16.66
N VAL A 259 15.72 7.17 17.07
CA VAL A 259 15.89 5.87 17.75
C VAL A 259 16.64 4.88 16.85
N LEU A 260 16.25 4.75 15.59
CA LEU A 260 16.92 3.89 14.62
C LEU A 260 18.38 4.32 14.36
N GLY A 261 18.65 5.61 14.34
CA GLY A 261 20.02 6.15 14.25
C GLY A 261 20.87 5.74 15.45
N LYS A 262 20.33 5.90 16.66
CA LYS A 262 21.01 5.57 17.92
C LYS A 262 21.26 4.06 18.06
N GLU A 263 20.28 3.24 17.69
CA GLU A 263 20.42 1.78 17.66
C GLU A 263 21.44 1.33 16.60
N ARG A 264 21.48 1.95 15.41
CA ARG A 264 22.51 1.66 14.40
C ARG A 264 23.92 1.98 14.90
N VAL A 265 24.12 3.09 15.62
CA VAL A 265 25.42 3.43 16.20
C VAL A 265 25.81 2.41 17.27
N ARG A 266 24.87 2.03 18.14
CA ARG A 266 25.11 1.02 19.18
C ARG A 266 25.43 -0.36 18.59
N LEU A 267 24.70 -0.80 17.56
CA LEU A 267 24.98 -2.06 16.86
C LEU A 267 26.34 -2.03 16.13
N ARG A 268 26.74 -0.88 15.60
CA ARG A 268 28.07 -0.68 15.00
C ARG A 268 29.17 -0.79 16.05
N ASP A 269 28.99 -0.19 17.23
CA ASP A 269 29.97 -0.25 18.32
C ASP A 269 30.12 -1.68 18.87
N HIS A 270 29.01 -2.42 19.00
CA HIS A 270 29.07 -3.82 19.42
C HIS A 270 29.72 -4.72 18.35
N ARG A 271 29.51 -4.44 17.05
CA ARG A 271 30.13 -5.20 15.95
C ARG A 271 31.64 -4.91 15.81
N GLY A 272 32.08 -3.70 16.11
CA GLY A 272 33.51 -3.37 16.15
C GLY A 272 34.25 -4.06 17.31
N LYS A 273 33.58 -4.22 18.45
CA LYS A 273 34.20 -4.79 19.67
C LYS A 273 34.37 -6.31 19.61
N SER A 274 33.46 -7.04 18.95
CA SER A 274 33.58 -8.49 18.76
C SER A 274 34.61 -8.89 17.68
N GLY A 275 34.95 -7.98 16.76
CA GLY A 275 35.97 -8.25 15.74
C GLY A 275 37.40 -8.25 16.30
N ASN A 276 37.68 -7.42 17.29
CA ASN A 276 39.03 -7.21 17.79
C ASN A 276 39.57 -8.41 18.59
N THR A 277 38.73 -9.09 19.36
CA THR A 277 39.14 -10.30 20.12
C THR A 277 39.47 -11.47 19.20
N THR A 278 38.69 -11.68 18.13
CA THR A 278 38.97 -12.72 17.12
C THR A 278 40.24 -12.41 16.33
N TRP A 279 40.52 -11.13 16.07
CA TRP A 279 41.77 -10.73 15.42
C TRP A 279 43.00 -11.07 16.29
N ILE A 280 42.92 -10.79 17.59
CA ILE A 280 44.01 -11.11 18.54
C ILE A 280 44.24 -12.62 18.64
N THR A 281 43.18 -13.45 18.68
CA THR A 281 43.34 -14.91 18.73
C THR A 281 43.94 -15.47 17.45
N ILE A 282 43.54 -14.95 16.28
CA ILE A 282 44.14 -15.32 14.99
C ILE A 282 45.64 -14.95 14.96
N LEU A 283 46.01 -13.77 15.46
CA LEU A 283 47.42 -13.36 15.54
C LEU A 283 48.23 -14.28 16.46
N SER A 284 47.66 -14.68 17.61
CA SER A 284 48.31 -15.63 18.53
C SER A 284 48.55 -16.99 17.88
N LEU A 285 47.58 -17.51 17.12
CA LEU A 285 47.72 -18.77 16.38
C LEU A 285 48.82 -18.69 15.32
N LEU A 286 48.92 -17.56 14.61
CA LEU A 286 49.95 -17.33 13.59
C LEU A 286 51.36 -17.37 14.19
N VAL A 287 51.57 -16.73 15.34
CA VAL A 287 52.89 -16.73 16.03
C VAL A 287 53.31 -18.15 16.41
N VAL A 288 52.38 -18.94 16.94
CA VAL A 288 52.65 -20.36 17.29
C VAL A 288 53.00 -21.17 16.04
N MET A 289 52.28 -20.96 14.94
CA MET A 289 52.58 -21.62 13.66
C MET A 289 53.97 -21.28 13.14
N VAL A 290 54.36 -20.00 13.16
CA VAL A 290 55.69 -19.57 12.72
C VAL A 290 56.78 -20.19 13.60
N GLY A 291 56.59 -20.22 14.92
CA GLY A 291 57.52 -20.86 15.84
C GLY A 291 57.69 -22.35 15.57
N PHE A 292 56.59 -23.05 15.27
CA PHE A 292 56.60 -24.47 14.89
C PHE A 292 57.35 -24.72 13.57
N PHE A 293 57.12 -23.90 12.55
CA PHE A 293 57.87 -24.02 11.30
C PHE A 293 59.36 -23.71 11.51
N MET A 294 59.70 -22.71 12.31
CA MET A 294 61.10 -22.39 12.65
C MET A 294 61.82 -23.57 13.29
N THR A 295 61.23 -24.21 14.32
CA THR A 295 61.84 -25.40 14.95
C THR A 295 61.90 -26.59 14.00
N PHE A 296 60.87 -26.82 13.18
CA PHE A 296 60.89 -27.87 12.18
C PHE A 296 62.00 -27.66 11.14
N PHE A 297 62.19 -26.41 10.68
CA PHE A 297 63.28 -26.07 9.77
C PHE A 297 64.65 -26.26 10.42
N VAL A 298 64.84 -25.87 11.68
CA VAL A 298 66.11 -26.09 12.40
C VAL A 298 66.45 -27.57 12.49
N ILE A 299 65.49 -28.44 12.85
CA ILE A 299 65.71 -29.89 12.92
C ILE A 299 65.98 -30.49 11.54
N ARG A 300 65.35 -29.96 10.49
CA ARG A 300 65.50 -30.49 9.13
C ARG A 300 66.82 -30.09 8.47
N ILE A 301 67.35 -28.92 8.83
CA ILE A 301 68.52 -28.30 8.22
C ILE A 301 69.81 -28.53 9.01
N SER A 302 69.69 -28.86 10.30
CA SER A 302 70.77 -29.38 11.15
C SER A 302 70.95 -30.88 10.95
#